data_AF-A0A9P7KQD1-F1
#
_entry.id   AF-A0A9P7KQD1-F1
#
_cell.length_a   1.000
_cell.length_b   1.000
_cell.length_c   1.000
_cell.angle_alpha   90.00
_cell.angle_beta   90.00
_cell.angle_gamma   90.00
#
_symmetry.space_group_name_H-M   'P 1'
#
loop_
_entity.id
_entity.type
_entity.pdbx_description
1 polymer ?
#
loop_
_entity_poly.entity_id
_entity_poly.type
_entity_poly.pdbx_seq_one_letter_code
_entity_poly.pdbx_strand_id
1 'polypeptide(L)'
;MDSSGSEGDGTNGEATVDGYTRCCKRLWKLGAKYTKHYNRCHNRRFKCAFYEDCQYGAGEPKDLNRHYWVHHKEYAKENNIPSPHGKCLACGESFGRKDHVRRHLSRFPSCREKLALNDKS
;
A
#
# COMPACT_ATOMS: atom_id res chain seq x y z
N MET A 1 5.18 52.64 -26.45
CA MET A 1 4.42 51.62 -27.18
C MET A 1 4.98 50.23 -26.87
N ASP A 2 5.13 49.96 -25.57
CA ASP A 2 4.37 48.99 -24.78
C ASP A 2 4.16 47.58 -25.37
N SER A 3 4.76 46.61 -24.67
CA SER A 3 4.25 45.27 -24.31
C SER A 3 3.82 44.32 -25.44
N SER A 4 4.25 43.06 -25.44
CA SER A 4 3.63 42.09 -24.52
C SER A 4 4.36 40.74 -24.49
N GLY A 5 4.72 40.32 -23.27
CA GLY A 5 4.24 39.08 -22.65
C GLY A 5 4.62 37.74 -23.29
N SER A 6 5.68 37.13 -22.74
CA SER A 6 5.82 35.68 -22.69
C SER A 6 5.02 35.15 -21.50
N GLU A 7 4.14 34.18 -21.67
CA GLU A 7 3.56 33.43 -20.55
C GLU A 7 3.57 31.93 -20.88
N GLY A 8 4.34 31.17 -20.08
CA GLY A 8 4.46 29.71 -20.10
C GLY A 8 3.15 29.00 -19.72
N ASP A 9 2.90 27.82 -20.27
CA ASP A 9 3.26 26.49 -19.73
C ASP A 9 2.69 26.17 -18.32
N GLY A 10 1.80 25.16 -18.30
CA GLY A 10 1.63 24.27 -17.15
C GLY A 10 0.64 24.68 -16.06
N THR A 11 -0.67 24.65 -16.33
CA THR A 11 -1.69 24.61 -15.27
C THR A 11 -1.72 23.23 -14.57
N ASN A 12 -0.73 22.97 -13.73
CA ASN A 12 -0.84 21.92 -12.71
C ASN A 12 -1.73 22.42 -11.57
N GLY A 13 -2.98 21.96 -11.56
CA GLY A 13 -3.79 21.90 -10.33
C GLY A 13 -5.02 22.81 -10.29
N GLU A 14 -5.93 22.73 -11.26
CA GLU A 14 -7.30 23.19 -11.04
C GLU A 14 -8.06 22.17 -10.18
N ALA A 15 -8.45 22.59 -8.98
CA ALA A 15 -9.36 21.85 -8.12
C ALA A 15 -10.76 21.85 -8.78
N THR A 16 -11.01 20.88 -9.64
CA THR A 16 -12.28 20.77 -10.37
C THR A 16 -13.34 20.12 -9.47
N VAL A 17 -14.45 20.85 -9.24
CA VAL A 17 -15.74 20.42 -8.68
C VAL A 17 -15.70 19.67 -7.34
N ASP A 18 -16.23 20.31 -6.29
CA ASP A 18 -16.62 19.71 -5.01
C ASP A 18 -15.57 18.85 -4.29
N GLY A 19 -14.32 19.32 -4.25
CA GLY A 19 -13.27 18.66 -3.48
C GLY A 19 -12.76 17.35 -4.10
N TYR A 20 -12.87 17.20 -5.41
CA TYR A 20 -12.23 16.13 -6.17
C TYR A 20 -11.04 16.66 -6.99
N THR A 21 -10.11 15.77 -7.32
CA THR A 21 -8.98 16.03 -8.21
C THR A 21 -8.79 14.88 -9.18
N ARG A 22 -8.40 15.19 -10.42
CA ARG A 22 -8.14 14.19 -11.46
C ARG A 22 -6.67 13.76 -11.40
N CYS A 23 -6.44 12.45 -11.30
CA CYS A 23 -5.10 11.87 -11.28
C CYS A 23 -5.11 10.43 -11.81
N CYS A 24 -4.10 10.05 -12.60
CA CYS A 24 -4.03 8.73 -13.27
C CYS A 24 -5.33 8.36 -14.02
N LYS A 25 -5.89 9.29 -14.79
CA LYS A 25 -7.14 9.13 -15.55
C LYS A 25 -8.40 8.83 -14.70
N ARG A 26 -8.36 9.09 -13.38
CA ARG A 26 -9.48 8.87 -12.45
C ARG A 26 -9.73 10.12 -11.58
N LEU A 27 -10.98 10.32 -11.16
CA LEU A 27 -11.34 11.32 -10.14
C LEU A 27 -11.13 10.76 -8.73
N TRP A 28 -10.48 11.56 -7.89
CA TRP A 28 -10.15 11.24 -6.50
C TRP A 28 -10.71 12.30 -5.57
N LYS A 29 -11.43 11.87 -4.54
CA LYS A 29 -11.80 12.78 -3.45
C LYS A 29 -10.53 13.22 -2.73
N LEU A 30 -10.35 14.53 -2.60
CA LEU A 30 -9.24 15.12 -1.86
C LEU A 30 -9.25 14.65 -0.39
N GLY A 31 -8.07 14.64 0.22
CA GLY A 31 -7.84 14.09 1.55
C GLY A 31 -7.23 12.69 1.53
N ALA A 32 -7.45 11.90 2.59
CA ALA A 32 -6.69 10.67 2.86
C ALA A 32 -6.67 9.64 1.71
N LYS A 33 -7.78 9.55 0.94
CA LYS A 33 -7.85 8.65 -0.23
C LYS A 33 -6.91 9.11 -1.34
N TYR A 34 -6.95 10.39 -1.71
CA TYR A 34 -6.04 10.96 -2.69
C TYR A 34 -4.59 10.92 -2.21
N THR A 35 -4.29 11.29 -0.96
CA THR A 35 -2.91 11.22 -0.41
C THR A 35 -2.34 9.81 -0.50
N LYS A 36 -3.14 8.78 -0.19
CA LYS A 36 -2.71 7.38 -0.34
C LYS A 36 -2.46 7.01 -1.79
N HIS A 37 -3.30 7.44 -2.72
CA HIS A 37 -3.07 7.23 -4.15
C HIS A 37 -1.78 7.91 -4.60
N TYR A 38 -1.62 9.19 -4.27
CA TYR A 38 -0.47 9.99 -4.63
C TYR A 38 0.83 9.33 -4.16
N ASN A 39 0.91 8.92 -2.90
CA ASN A 39 2.08 8.22 -2.37
C ASN A 39 2.35 6.88 -3.06
N ARG A 40 1.32 6.13 -3.45
CA ARG A 40 1.51 4.83 -4.11
C ARG A 40 1.92 4.93 -5.57
N CYS A 41 1.45 5.94 -6.28
CA CYS A 41 1.64 6.04 -7.73
C CYS A 41 2.73 7.04 -8.11
N HIS A 42 2.84 8.15 -7.39
CA HIS A 42 3.71 9.27 -7.74
C HIS A 42 4.83 9.46 -6.71
N ASN A 43 4.49 9.54 -5.43
CA ASN A 43 5.44 9.76 -4.33
C ASN A 43 5.89 8.44 -3.67
N ARG A 44 6.53 7.58 -4.47
CA ARG A 44 7.09 6.28 -4.09
C ARG A 44 8.40 6.41 -3.32
N ARG A 45 8.40 7.24 -2.28
CA ARG A 45 9.61 7.68 -1.55
C ARG A 45 10.36 6.58 -0.82
N PHE A 46 9.71 5.45 -0.51
CA PHE A 46 10.35 4.35 0.21
C PHE A 46 11.03 3.42 -0.78
N LYS A 47 12.27 3.73 -1.13
CA LYS A 47 13.08 2.96 -2.07
C LYS A 47 13.57 1.65 -1.44
N CYS A 48 13.68 0.62 -2.27
CA CYS A 48 14.38 -0.62 -1.93
C CYS A 48 15.84 -0.34 -1.56
N ALA A 49 16.41 -1.10 -0.61
CA ALA A 49 17.84 -1.02 -0.28
C ALA A 49 18.73 -1.35 -1.50
N PHE A 50 18.22 -2.15 -2.43
CA PHE A 50 18.84 -2.51 -3.69
C PHE A 50 18.27 -1.68 -4.85
N TYR A 51 17.96 -0.39 -4.63
CA TYR A 51 17.24 0.42 -5.62
C TYR A 51 17.95 0.48 -6.98
N GLU A 52 19.28 0.51 -7.00
CA GLU A 52 20.06 0.56 -8.23
C GLU A 52 19.77 -0.65 -9.14
N ASP A 53 19.60 -1.85 -8.57
CA ASP A 53 19.35 -3.09 -9.32
C ASP A 53 17.85 -3.46 -9.40
N CYS A 54 17.05 -3.07 -8.41
CA CYS A 54 15.65 -3.47 -8.26
C CYS A 54 14.66 -2.40 -8.74
N GLN A 55 15.05 -1.13 -8.67
CA GLN A 55 14.27 0.06 -9.03
C GLN A 55 12.87 0.15 -8.37
N TYR A 56 12.58 -0.70 -7.39
CA TYR A 56 11.31 -0.70 -6.68
C TYR A 56 11.26 0.41 -5.62
N GLY A 57 10.15 1.14 -5.62
CA GLY A 57 9.80 2.11 -4.58
C GLY A 57 8.35 1.92 -4.13
N ALA A 58 8.11 2.04 -2.83
CA ALA A 58 6.78 1.96 -2.24
C ALA A 58 6.29 3.34 -1.77
N GLY A 59 4.97 3.48 -1.71
CA GLY A 59 4.32 4.66 -1.10
C GLY A 59 4.18 4.58 0.42
N GLU A 60 4.27 3.38 1.00
CA GLU A 60 4.17 3.13 2.44
C GLU A 60 5.23 2.10 2.88
N PRO A 61 5.80 2.20 4.10
CA PRO A 61 6.84 1.26 4.58
C PRO A 61 6.39 -0.21 4.58
N LYS A 62 5.12 -0.48 4.94
CA LYS A 62 4.58 -1.84 4.95
C LYS A 62 4.59 -2.51 3.56
N ASP A 63 4.46 -1.71 2.51
CA ASP A 63 4.45 -2.21 1.14
C ASP A 63 5.89 -2.47 0.66
N LEU A 64 6.87 -1.71 1.18
CA LEU A 64 8.29 -2.02 1.01
C LEU A 64 8.71 -3.30 1.75
N ASN A 65 8.25 -3.48 2.99
CA ASN A 65 8.51 -4.70 3.76
C ASN A 65 7.96 -5.94 3.04
N ARG A 66 6.75 -5.85 2.48
CA ARG A 66 6.21 -6.94 1.66
C ARG A 66 7.07 -7.22 0.44
N HIS A 67 7.55 -6.18 -0.23
CA HIS A 67 8.43 -6.32 -1.38
C HIS A 67 9.71 -7.09 -1.03
N TYR A 68 10.35 -6.80 0.10
CA TYR A 68 11.52 -7.56 0.55
C TYR A 68 11.22 -9.05 0.73
N TRP A 69 10.09 -9.42 1.34
CA TRP A 69 9.74 -10.83 1.50
C TRP A 69 9.50 -11.59 0.18
N VAL A 70 9.18 -10.88 -0.91
CA VAL A 70 8.95 -11.48 -2.24
C VAL A 70 10.23 -11.52 -3.08
N HIS A 71 11.02 -10.45 -3.09
CA HIS A 71 12.17 -10.30 -3.99
C HIS A 71 13.54 -10.36 -3.31
N HIS A 72 13.61 -10.07 -2.02
CA HIS A 72 14.85 -10.02 -1.23
C HIS A 72 14.68 -10.76 0.10
N LYS A 73 14.24 -12.02 0.02
CA LYS A 73 13.81 -12.80 1.20
C LYS A 73 14.91 -12.97 2.24
N GLU A 74 16.15 -13.13 1.80
CA GLU A 74 17.32 -13.26 2.69
C GLU A 74 17.57 -11.95 3.43
N TYR A 75 17.65 -10.83 2.71
CA TYR A 75 17.72 -9.50 3.31
C TYR A 75 16.59 -9.24 4.33
N ALA A 76 15.36 -9.65 4.01
CA ALA A 76 14.23 -9.51 4.93
C ALA A 76 14.42 -10.28 6.24
N LYS A 77 15.00 -11.49 6.17
CA LYS A 77 15.32 -12.30 7.36
C LYS A 77 16.45 -11.68 8.17
N GLU A 78 17.54 -11.32 7.51
CA GLU A 78 18.74 -10.75 8.15
C GLU A 78 18.44 -9.43 8.86
N ASN A 79 17.56 -8.61 8.28
CA ASN A 79 17.15 -7.32 8.84
C ASN A 79 15.92 -7.40 9.76
N ASN A 80 15.52 -8.61 10.17
CA ASN A 80 14.39 -8.84 11.08
C ASN A 80 13.09 -8.15 10.63
N ILE A 81 12.85 -8.09 9.31
CA ILE A 81 11.67 -7.45 8.74
C ILE A 81 10.45 -8.33 9.04
N PRO A 82 9.38 -7.82 9.68
CA PRO A 82 8.23 -8.64 10.06
C PRO A 82 7.62 -9.37 8.86
N SER A 83 7.47 -10.68 8.98
CA SER A 83 6.87 -11.51 7.95
C SER A 83 5.41 -11.11 7.67
N PRO A 84 5.02 -10.94 6.39
CA PRO A 84 3.64 -10.65 6.03
C PRO A 84 2.76 -11.88 6.21
N HIS A 85 3.33 -13.10 6.20
CA HIS A 85 2.60 -14.35 6.24
C HIS A 85 1.66 -14.44 7.45
N GLY A 86 0.53 -15.10 7.26
CA GLY A 86 -0.43 -15.37 8.32
C GLY A 86 -1.03 -16.76 8.16
N LYS A 87 -1.44 -17.37 9.26
CA LYS A 87 -2.07 -18.69 9.29
C LYS A 87 -3.37 -18.60 10.07
N CYS A 88 -4.42 -19.25 9.59
CA CYS A 88 -5.63 -19.45 10.38
C CYS A 88 -5.39 -20.57 11.39
N LEU A 89 -5.45 -20.28 12.69
CA LEU A 89 -5.19 -21.32 13.71
C LEU A 89 -6.36 -22.29 13.90
N ALA A 90 -7.56 -21.95 13.40
CA ALA A 90 -8.73 -22.81 13.49
C ALA A 90 -8.77 -23.92 12.43
N CYS A 91 -8.25 -23.67 11.23
CA CYS A 91 -8.26 -24.62 10.12
C CYS A 91 -6.86 -24.96 9.58
N GLY A 92 -5.82 -24.26 10.02
CA GLY A 92 -4.45 -24.48 9.57
C GLY A 92 -4.08 -23.81 8.24
N GLU A 93 -5.03 -23.17 7.55
CA GLU A 93 -4.81 -22.56 6.23
C GLU A 93 -3.75 -21.46 6.30
N SER A 94 -2.78 -21.51 5.38
CA SER A 94 -1.66 -20.57 5.31
C SER A 94 -1.88 -19.53 4.22
N PHE A 95 -1.58 -18.27 4.54
CA PHE A 95 -1.77 -17.13 3.66
C PHE A 95 -0.47 -16.36 3.52
N GLY A 96 -0.22 -15.84 2.32
CA GLY A 96 0.91 -14.94 2.08
C GLY A 96 0.82 -13.62 2.86
N ARG A 97 -0.38 -13.26 3.37
CA ARG A 97 -0.60 -12.01 4.11
C ARG A 97 -1.59 -12.14 5.27
N LYS A 98 -1.30 -11.47 6.40
CA LYS A 98 -2.21 -11.40 7.57
C LYS A 98 -3.59 -10.83 7.27
N ASP A 99 -3.72 -9.90 6.31
CA ASP A 99 -5.02 -9.36 5.93
C ASP A 99 -5.89 -10.36 5.17
N HIS A 100 -5.29 -11.34 4.49
CA HIS A 100 -6.03 -12.46 3.90
C HIS A 100 -6.62 -13.37 4.97
N VAL A 101 -5.93 -13.59 6.10
CA VAL A 101 -6.48 -14.33 7.24
C VAL A 101 -7.73 -13.65 7.77
N ARG A 102 -7.71 -12.32 7.95
CA ARG A 102 -8.88 -11.56 8.41
C ARG A 102 -10.08 -11.69 7.46
N ARG A 103 -9.82 -11.61 6.14
CA ARG A 103 -10.86 -11.85 5.13
C ARG A 103 -11.38 -13.28 5.18
N HIS A 104 -10.51 -14.25 5.38
CA HIS A 104 -10.89 -15.65 5.59
C HIS A 104 -11.83 -15.79 6.80
N LEU A 105 -11.47 -15.24 7.96
CA LEU A 105 -12.33 -15.29 9.17
C LEU A 105 -13.69 -14.59 8.99
N SER A 106 -13.76 -13.55 8.15
CA SER A 106 -15.03 -12.91 7.78
C SER A 106 -15.91 -13.79 6.88
N ARG A 107 -15.32 -14.61 6.02
CA ARG A 107 -16.05 -15.50 5.09
C ARG A 107 -16.37 -16.86 5.71
N PHE A 108 -15.61 -17.29 6.70
CA PHE A 108 -15.74 -18.59 7.36
C PHE A 108 -15.98 -18.38 8.87
N PRO A 109 -17.24 -18.12 9.29
CA PRO A 109 -17.59 -17.94 10.71
C PRO A 109 -17.17 -19.12 11.58
N SER A 110 -17.23 -20.35 11.06
CA SER A 110 -16.77 -21.56 11.74
C SER A 110 -15.30 -21.49 12.19
N CYS A 111 -14.44 -20.84 11.39
CA CYS A 111 -13.05 -20.62 11.77
C CYS A 111 -12.93 -19.51 12.82
N ARG A 112 -13.73 -18.45 12.70
CA ARG A 112 -13.75 -17.35 13.68
C ARG A 112 -14.21 -17.81 15.07
N GLU A 113 -15.25 -18.63 15.13
CA GLU A 113 -15.81 -19.16 16.37
C GLU A 113 -14.82 -20.06 17.10
N LYS A 114 -14.16 -20.98 16.38
CA LYS A 114 -13.09 -21.81 16.95
C LYS A 114 -11.97 -20.98 17.58
N LEU A 115 -11.60 -19.85 16.97
CA LEU A 115 -10.59 -18.96 17.57
C LEU A 115 -11.09 -18.22 18.80
N ALA A 116 -12.36 -17.79 18.82
CA ALA A 116 -12.95 -17.10 19.96
C ALA A 116 -13.15 -18.01 21.19
N LEU A 117 -13.28 -19.32 20.97
CA LEU A 117 -13.38 -20.33 22.03
C LEU A 117 -12.01 -20.67 22.65
N ASN A 118 -10.92 -20.52 21.90
CA ASN A 118 -9.57 -20.83 22.36
C ASN A 118 -8.95 -19.74 23.27
N ASP A 119 -9.58 -18.57 23.38
CA ASP A 119 -9.12 -17.45 24.23
C ASP A 119 -9.67 -17.51 25.67
N LYS A 120 -10.56 -18.50 25.96
CA LYS A 120 -11.24 -18.66 27.26
C LYS A 120 -10.76 -19.88 28.07
N SER A 121 -9.62 -20.47 27.73
CA SER A 121 -9.08 -21.66 28.41
C SER A 121 -7.72 -21.43 29.04
#